data_AF-A0A211ZNS6-F1
#
_entry.id   AF-A0A211ZNS6-F1
#
_cell.length_a   1.000
_cell.length_b   1.000
_cell.length_c   1.000
_cell.angle_alpha   90.00
_cell.angle_beta   90.00
_cell.angle_gamma   90.00
#
_symmetry.space_group_name_H-M   'P 1'
#
loop_
_entity.id
_entity.type
_entity.pdbx_description
1 polymer ?
#
loop_
_entity_poly.entity_id
_entity_poly.type
_entity_poly.pdbx_seq_one_letter_code
_entity_poly.pdbx_strand_id
1 'polypeptide(L)' 'MTSVTEFLAMGGYAPYVWTAYGAALVVLVGLTVATLARRRSSRRSLEALEQLRGRGRRA' A
#
# COMPACT_ATOMS: atom_id res chain seq x y z
N MET A 1 -35.93 -14.06 9.47
CA MET A 1 -34.66 -13.33 9.68
C MET A 1 -33.84 -13.48 8.41
N THR A 2 -34.00 -12.56 7.46
CA THR A 2 -33.31 -12.62 6.17
C THR A 2 -31.83 -12.35 6.41
N SER A 3 -31.05 -13.37 6.07
CA SER A 3 -29.71 -13.59 6.59
C SER A 3 -28.72 -12.75 5.81
N VAL A 4 -27.68 -12.24 6.46
CA VAL A 4 -26.60 -11.43 5.84
C VAL A 4 -26.06 -12.10 4.57
N THR A 5 -26.09 -13.44 4.52
CA THR A 5 -25.77 -14.28 3.36
C THR A 5 -26.57 -13.97 2.10
N GLU A 6 -27.84 -13.58 2.21
CA GLU A 6 -28.71 -13.24 1.07
C GLU A 6 -28.32 -11.89 0.45
N PHE A 7 -27.91 -10.94 1.31
CA PHE A 7 -27.33 -9.66 0.91
C PHE A 7 -25.93 -9.85 0.31
N LEU A 8 -25.14 -10.78 0.87
CA LEU A 8 -23.86 -11.18 0.31
C LEU A 8 -24.00 -12.02 -0.96
N ALA A 9 -25.13 -12.68 -1.20
CA ALA A 9 -25.36 -13.51 -2.37
C ALA A 9 -26.05 -12.74 -3.51
N MET A 10 -26.76 -11.63 -3.23
CA MET A 10 -27.39 -10.69 -4.21
C MET A 10 -27.86 -11.38 -5.51
N GLY A 11 -28.59 -12.49 -5.39
CA GLY A 11 -29.12 -13.24 -6.54
C GLY A 11 -28.09 -13.75 -7.57
N GLY A 12 -26.81 -13.89 -7.20
CA GLY A 12 -25.73 -14.41 -8.07
C GLY A 12 -24.66 -13.39 -8.48
N TYR A 13 -24.84 -12.09 -8.20
CA TYR A 13 -23.87 -11.04 -8.60
C TYR A 13 -22.72 -10.81 -7.61
N ALA A 14 -22.84 -11.38 -6.42
CA ALA A 14 -21.85 -11.34 -5.35
C ALA A 14 -20.37 -11.50 -5.80
N PRO A 15 -19.99 -12.53 -6.59
CA PRO A 15 -18.60 -12.70 -7.00
C PRO A 15 -18.07 -11.54 -7.85
N TYR A 16 -18.90 -10.89 -8.68
CA TYR A 16 -18.48 -9.72 -9.47
C TYR A 16 -18.19 -8.50 -8.58
N VAL A 17 -19.00 -8.29 -7.55
CA VAL A 17 -18.82 -7.18 -6.61
C VAL A 17 -17.59 -7.42 -5.74
N TRP A 18 -17.46 -8.62 -5.18
CA TRP A 18 -16.32 -8.99 -4.33
C TRP A 18 -14.98 -8.98 -5.08
N THR A 19 -14.95 -9.39 -6.35
CA THR A 19 -13.74 -9.31 -7.18
C THR A 19 -13.36 -7.86 -7.47
N ALA A 20 -14.31 -6.97 -7.74
CA ALA A 20 -14.05 -5.54 -7.90
C ALA A 20 -13.52 -4.90 -6.61
N TYR A 21 -14.12 -5.22 -5.46
CA TYR A 21 -13.61 -4.78 -4.15
C TYR A 21 -12.23 -5.37 -3.83
N GLY A 22 -11.99 -6.64 -4.18
CA GLY A 22 -10.70 -7.30 -4.04
C GLY A 22 -9.62 -6.62 -4.88
N ALA A 23 -9.93 -6.29 -6.14
CA ALA A 23 -9.02 -5.55 -7.01
C ALA A 23 -8.70 -4.15 -6.46
N ALA A 24 -9.71 -3.44 -5.98
CA ALA A 24 -9.52 -2.14 -5.32
C ALA A 24 -8.64 -2.26 -4.06
N LEU A 25 -8.87 -3.28 -3.23
CA LEU A 25 -8.07 -3.56 -2.05
C LEU A 25 -6.61 -3.84 -2.41
N VAL A 26 -6.35 -4.63 -3.46
CA VAL A 26 -4.99 -4.90 -3.96
C VAL A 26 -4.28 -3.62 -4.38
N VAL A 27 -4.97 -2.73 -5.12
CA VAL A 27 -4.41 -1.43 -5.54
C VAL A 27 -4.09 -0.56 -4.34
N LEU A 28 -5.01 -0.45 -3.37
CA LEU A 28 -4.82 0.32 -2.15
C LEU A 28 -3.63 -0.20 -1.33
N VAL A 29 -3.57 -1.51 -1.10
CA VAL A 29 -2.46 -2.16 -0.39
C VAL A 29 -1.14 -1.93 -1.13
N GLY A 30 -1.12 -2.11 -2.45
CA GLY A 30 0.04 -1.84 -3.29
C GLY A 30 0.53 -0.40 -3.16
N LEU A 31 -0.39 0.57 -3.19
CA LEU A 31 -0.05 1.99 -3.03
C LEU A 31 0.46 2.32 -1.62
N THR A 32 -0.16 1.74 -0.59
CA THR A 32 0.28 1.90 0.80
C THR A 32 1.68 1.32 0.99
N VAL A 33 1.94 0.12 0.49
CA VAL A 33 3.26 -0.54 0.54
C VAL A 33 4.28 0.27 -0.25
N ALA A 34 3.96 0.73 -1.47
CA ALA A 34 4.84 1.56 -2.27
C ALA A 34 5.19 2.88 -1.56
N THR A 35 4.21 3.49 -0.90
CA THR A 35 4.41 4.72 -0.11
C THR A 35 5.33 4.47 1.09
N LEU A 36 5.11 3.38 1.83
CA LEU A 36 5.95 2.98 2.96
C LEU A 36 7.38 2.64 2.51
N ALA A 37 7.52 1.89 1.42
CA ALA A 37 8.80 1.52 0.82
C ALA A 37 9.55 2.76 0.34
N ARG A 38 8.87 3.71 -0.32
CA ARG A 38 9.47 4.97 -0.76
C ARG A 38 9.94 5.81 0.43
N ARG A 39 9.14 5.89 1.50
CA ARG A 39 9.54 6.55 2.75
C ARG A 39 10.78 5.91 3.38
N ARG A 40 10.88 4.57 3.35
CA ARG A 40 12.06 3.85 3.84
C ARG A 40 13.29 4.11 2.97
N SER A 41 13.11 4.16 1.64
CA SER A 41 14.19 4.46 0.68
C SER A 41 14.72 5.88 0.85
N SER A 42 13.86 6.87 1.05
CA SER A 42 14.28 8.27 1.21
C SER A 42 15.15 8.48 2.45
N ARG A 43 14.95 7.72 3.54
CA ARG A 43 15.84 7.80 4.72
C ARG A 43 17.25 7.31 4.43
N ARG A 44 17.40 6.22 3.66
CA ARG A 44 18.72 5.68 3.30
C ARG A 44 19.53 6.62 2.42
N SER A 45 18.88 7.34 1.51
CA SER A 45 19.54 8.31 0.65
C SER A 45 20.02 9.54 1.42
N LEU A 46 19.28 9.96 2.45
CA LEU A 46 19.69 11.08 3.31
C LEU A 46 20.90 10.74 4.17
N GLU A 47 20.93 9.55 4.77
CA GLU A 47 22.09 9.06 5.56
C GLU A 47 23.36 8.93 4.68
N ALA A 48 23.22 8.41 3.45
CA ALA A 48 24.33 8.31 2.52
C ALA A 48 24.90 9.69 2.12
N LEU A 49 24.03 10.68 1.92
CA LEU A 49 24.45 12.05 1.57
C LEU A 49 25.03 12.81 2.77
N GLU A 50 24.50 12.62 3.98
CA GLU A 50 25.05 13.21 5.20
C GLU A 50 26.45 12.67 5.52
N GLN A 51 26.70 11.37 5.31
CA GLN A 51 28.02 10.78 5.50
C GLN A 51 29.07 11.36 4.54
N LEU A 52 28.69 11.64 3.29
CA LEU A 52 29.57 12.28 2.31
C LEU A 52 29.82 13.76 2.66
N ARG A 53 28.77 14.47 3.10
CA ARG A 53 28.85 15.91 3.44
C ARG A 53 29.58 16.18 4.77
N GLY A 54 29.52 15.25 5.72
CA GLY A 54 30.28 15.31 6.97
C GLY A 54 31.79 15.11 6.80
N ARG A 55 32.21 14.39 5.75
CA ARG A 55 33.63 14.20 5.40
C ARG A 55 34.26 15.46 4.81
N GLY A 56 33.52 16.21 3.99
CA GLY A 56 34.02 17.43 3.32
C GLY A 56 34.14 18.67 4.21
N ARG A 57 33.62 18.65 5.44
CA ARG A 57 33.72 19.78 6.39
C ARG A 57 34.79 19.60 7.48
N ARG A 58 35.54 18.49 7.42
CA ARG A 58 36.66 18.18 8.34
C ARG A 58 38.03 18.14 7.65
N ALA A 59 38.09 18.50 6.37
CA ALA A 59 39.33 18.74 5.62
C ALA A 59 39.45 20.24 5.36
#